data_AF-B9DHK5-F1
#
_entry.id   AF-B9DHK5-F1
#
_cell.length_a   1.000
_cell.length_b   1.000
_cell.length_c   1.000
_cell.angle_alpha   90.00
_cell.angle_beta   90.00
_cell.angle_gamma   90.00
#
_symmetry.space_group_name_H-M   'P 1'
#
loop_
_entity.id
_entity.type
_entity.pdbx_description
1 polymer ?
#
loop_
_entity_poly.entity_id
_entity_poly.type
_entity_poly.pdbx_seq_one_letter_code
_entity_poly.pdbx_strand_id
1 'polypeptide(L)'
;MKMINDAHIKKGKVKSFTSYCGGLPSPAAANNPLAYKFSWNPAGAIRAGQNPAKYKSNGDIIHVDGKNLYDSAARFRVPNLPAFALECFPNRDSLVYGEHYGIESEATTIFRGTLRYEGFSMIMATLSKLGFFDSEANQVLSTGKRITFGALLSNILNKDADNESEPLAGEEEISKRIIKLGHSKETAAKAAKTIVFLGFNEEREVPSLCKSVFDATCYLMEEKLAYSGNEQDMVLLHHEVEVEFLESKRIVKHTATLLEFGDIKNGQTTTAMAKTVGIPAAIGALLLIEDKIKTRGVLRPLEAEVYLPALDILQAYGIKLMEKAE
;
A
#
# COMPACT_ATOMS: atom_id res chain seq x y z
N MET A 1 -15.28 11.75 7.95
CA MET A 1 -16.48 12.60 8.11
C MET A 1 -17.20 12.40 9.43
N LYS A 2 -17.81 11.24 9.76
CA LYS A 2 -18.53 11.03 11.05
C LYS A 2 -17.82 11.64 12.28
N MET A 3 -16.59 11.22 12.59
CA MET A 3 -15.82 11.76 13.74
C MET A 3 -15.55 13.26 13.66
N ILE A 4 -15.29 13.79 12.47
CA ILE A 4 -14.99 15.22 12.25
C ILE A 4 -16.26 16.05 12.46
N ASN A 5 -17.38 15.64 11.85
CA ASN A 5 -18.66 16.31 12.01
C ASN A 5 -19.14 16.25 13.47
N ASP A 6 -19.00 15.10 14.14
CA ASP A 6 -19.31 14.97 15.56
C ASP A 6 -18.46 15.91 16.44
N ALA A 7 -17.19 16.12 16.09
CA ALA A 7 -16.31 17.07 16.77
C ALA A 7 -16.77 18.51 16.55
N HIS A 8 -17.04 18.91 15.31
CA HIS A 8 -17.50 20.26 14.97
C HIS A 8 -18.86 20.60 15.60
N ILE A 9 -19.81 19.66 15.63
CA ILE A 9 -21.10 19.80 16.33
C ILE A 9 -20.89 20.12 17.82
N LYS A 10 -19.89 19.49 18.44
CA LYS A 10 -19.50 19.73 19.85
C LYS A 10 -18.55 20.92 20.02
N LYS A 11 -18.42 21.78 19.00
CA LYS A 11 -17.52 22.95 18.97
C LYS A 11 -16.04 22.62 19.20
N GLY A 12 -15.62 21.39 18.90
CA GLY A 12 -14.22 20.99 18.87
C GLY A 12 -13.56 21.39 17.56
N LYS A 13 -12.24 21.62 17.59
CA LYS A 13 -11.41 21.84 16.40
C LYS A 13 -10.53 20.62 16.14
N VAL A 14 -10.50 20.12 14.91
CA VAL A 14 -9.62 19.02 14.52
C VAL A 14 -8.20 19.56 14.36
N LYS A 15 -7.27 19.14 15.21
CA LYS A 15 -5.85 19.55 15.18
C LYS A 15 -5.00 18.58 14.37
N SER A 16 -5.36 17.29 14.38
CA SER A 16 -4.63 16.25 13.67
C SER A 16 -5.61 15.27 13.04
N PHE A 17 -5.38 14.94 11.78
CA PHE A 17 -6.02 13.83 11.08
C PHE A 17 -4.94 12.95 10.45
N THR A 18 -4.87 11.69 10.88
CA THR A 18 -4.03 10.67 10.27
C THR A 18 -4.85 9.45 9.88
N SER A 19 -4.56 8.88 8.71
CA SER A 19 -5.29 7.74 8.17
C SER A 19 -4.36 6.77 7.47
N TYR A 20 -4.33 5.53 7.95
CA TYR A 20 -3.47 4.47 7.46
C TYR A 20 -4.33 3.33 6.93
N CYS A 21 -4.02 2.80 5.74
CA CYS A 21 -4.75 1.68 5.18
C CYS A 21 -3.83 0.72 4.43
N GLY A 22 -4.07 -0.58 4.52
CA GLY A 22 -3.38 -1.59 3.73
C GLY A 22 -4.22 -2.84 3.49
N GLY A 23 -4.25 -3.28 2.23
CA GLY A 23 -4.61 -4.65 1.87
C GLY A 23 -3.35 -5.50 1.86
N LEU A 24 -3.31 -6.51 2.73
CA LEU A 24 -2.14 -7.31 3.06
C LEU A 24 -2.53 -8.79 3.07
N PRO A 25 -1.59 -9.74 2.93
CA PRO A 25 -1.87 -11.11 3.33
C PRO A 25 -2.17 -11.15 4.84
N SER A 26 -2.96 -12.14 5.28
CA SER A 26 -3.06 -12.43 6.71
C SER A 26 -1.67 -12.77 7.28
N PRO A 27 -1.42 -12.62 8.60
CA PRO A 27 -0.14 -12.98 9.19
C PRO A 27 0.32 -14.41 8.85
N ALA A 28 -0.61 -15.36 8.75
CA ALA A 28 -0.32 -16.75 8.38
C ALA A 28 0.05 -16.92 6.88
N ALA A 29 -0.46 -16.05 6.01
CA ALA A 29 -0.18 -16.03 4.58
C ALA A 29 0.96 -15.09 4.18
N ALA A 30 1.55 -14.34 5.13
CA ALA A 30 2.69 -13.44 4.91
C ALA A 30 4.03 -14.22 4.84
N ASN A 31 4.07 -15.26 4.01
CA ASN A 31 5.08 -16.33 4.00
C ASN A 31 6.12 -16.20 2.88
N ASN A 32 6.41 -14.99 2.42
CA ASN A 32 7.38 -14.71 1.36
C ASN A 32 8.31 -13.53 1.75
N PRO A 33 9.42 -13.29 1.04
CA PRO A 33 10.40 -12.25 1.39
C PRO A 33 9.84 -10.82 1.50
N LEU A 34 8.77 -10.50 0.77
CA LEU A 34 8.10 -9.20 0.82
C LEU A 34 6.99 -9.14 1.87
N ALA A 35 6.62 -10.27 2.48
CA ALA A 35 5.41 -10.42 3.29
C ALA A 35 4.18 -9.82 2.58
N TYR A 36 4.11 -9.94 1.25
CA TYR A 36 3.06 -9.31 0.44
C TYR A 36 2.54 -10.27 -0.63
N LYS A 37 1.26 -10.15 -0.96
CA LYS A 37 0.63 -10.92 -2.04
C LYS A 37 -0.34 -10.04 -2.81
N PHE A 38 -0.41 -10.27 -4.11
CA PHE A 38 -1.26 -9.53 -5.03
C PHE A 38 -2.63 -10.21 -5.16
N SER A 39 -3.69 -9.44 -4.90
CA SER A 39 -5.08 -9.80 -5.23
C SER A 39 -5.59 -9.06 -6.48
N TRP A 40 -4.69 -8.33 -7.16
CA TRP A 40 -4.94 -7.47 -8.31
C TRP A 40 -3.61 -7.22 -9.04
N ASN A 41 -3.66 -6.59 -10.22
CA ASN A 41 -2.48 -6.40 -11.08
C ASN A 41 -1.30 -5.70 -10.34
N PRO A 42 -0.12 -6.34 -10.23
CA PRO A 42 1.06 -5.78 -9.57
C PRO A 42 1.50 -4.41 -10.10
N ALA A 43 1.29 -4.14 -11.40
CA ALA A 43 1.73 -2.92 -12.04
C ALA A 43 1.15 -1.66 -11.38
N GLY A 44 -0.14 -1.70 -11.01
CA GLY A 44 -0.75 -0.54 -10.36
C GLY A 44 -0.24 -0.33 -8.93
N ALA A 45 0.15 -1.40 -8.23
CA ALA A 45 0.71 -1.32 -6.88
C ALA A 45 2.12 -0.73 -6.90
N ILE A 46 2.95 -1.20 -7.83
CA ILE A 46 4.33 -0.73 -8.00
C ILE A 46 4.32 0.74 -8.42
N ARG A 47 3.50 1.11 -9.43
CA ARG A 47 3.34 2.51 -9.84
C ARG A 47 2.82 3.39 -8.70
N ALA A 48 1.89 2.88 -7.90
CA ALA A 48 1.41 3.61 -6.74
C ALA A 48 2.52 3.91 -5.74
N GLY A 49 3.46 2.97 -5.56
CA GLY A 49 4.66 3.12 -4.74
C GLY A 49 5.76 4.01 -5.33
N GLN A 50 5.54 4.58 -6.52
CA GLN A 50 6.45 5.56 -7.17
C GLN A 50 5.78 6.93 -7.35
N ASN A 51 4.54 7.12 -6.88
CA ASN A 51 3.89 8.42 -6.95
C ASN A 51 4.50 9.37 -5.91
N PRO A 52 4.71 10.65 -6.25
CA PRO A 52 5.08 11.64 -5.25
C PRO A 52 3.96 11.78 -4.22
N ALA A 53 4.34 12.17 -3.01
CA ALA A 53 3.40 12.41 -1.92
C ALA A 53 3.59 13.80 -1.31
N LYS A 54 2.50 14.34 -0.77
CA LYS A 54 2.48 15.64 -0.10
C LYS A 54 1.54 15.57 1.10
N TYR A 55 1.95 16.08 2.25
CA TYR A 55 1.12 16.06 3.46
C TYR A 55 1.49 17.19 4.42
N LYS A 56 0.63 17.44 5.41
CA LYS A 56 0.88 18.44 6.47
C LYS A 56 1.26 17.72 7.76
N SER A 57 2.32 18.15 8.42
CA SER A 57 2.76 17.61 9.70
C SER A 57 3.23 18.73 10.60
N ASN A 58 2.60 18.91 11.75
CA ASN A 58 2.94 19.94 12.74
C ASN A 58 3.01 21.37 12.18
N GLY A 59 2.17 21.68 11.19
CA GLY A 59 2.12 22.98 10.52
C GLY A 59 2.90 23.03 9.21
N ASP A 60 3.90 22.17 9.04
CA ASP A 60 4.77 22.16 7.86
C ASP A 60 4.22 21.28 6.75
N ILE A 61 4.39 21.74 5.51
CA ILE A 61 4.08 20.94 4.32
C ILE A 61 5.31 20.12 3.95
N ILE A 62 5.17 18.80 3.98
CA ILE A 62 6.22 17.86 3.61
C ILE A 62 5.95 17.33 2.21
N HIS A 63 7.01 17.31 1.40
CA HIS A 63 7.03 16.76 0.05
C HIS A 63 7.94 15.54 -0.01
N VAL A 64 7.44 14.46 -0.60
CA VAL A 64 8.20 13.23 -0.85
C VAL A 64 8.23 12.98 -2.35
N ASP A 65 9.43 12.99 -2.92
CA ASP A 65 9.65 12.60 -4.32
C ASP A 65 9.26 11.13 -4.50
N GLY A 66 8.60 10.82 -5.61
CA GLY A 66 8.16 9.46 -5.93
C GLY A 66 9.31 8.44 -5.91
N LYS A 67 10.52 8.84 -6.33
CA LYS A 67 11.70 7.98 -6.30
C LYS A 67 12.17 7.60 -4.89
N ASN A 68 11.78 8.42 -3.90
CA ASN A 68 12.15 8.26 -2.50
C ASN A 68 10.96 7.78 -1.64
N LEU A 69 9.81 7.44 -2.26
CA LEU A 69 8.59 7.13 -1.52
C LEU A 69 8.78 5.93 -0.58
N TYR A 70 9.37 4.85 -1.07
CA TYR A 70 9.69 3.69 -0.23
C TYR A 70 10.75 3.99 0.84
N ASP A 71 11.71 4.86 0.56
CA ASP A 71 12.71 5.28 1.56
C ASP A 71 12.10 6.14 2.69
N SER A 72 10.94 6.76 2.44
CA SER A 72 10.21 7.54 3.46
C SER A 72 9.41 6.68 4.45
N ALA A 73 9.41 5.35 4.28
CA ALA A 73 8.66 4.46 5.16
C ALA A 73 9.17 4.51 6.60
N ALA A 74 8.24 4.60 7.55
CA ALA A 74 8.51 4.59 8.98
C ALA A 74 7.79 3.42 9.65
N ARG A 75 8.37 2.88 10.72
CA ARG A 75 7.69 1.86 11.54
C ARG A 75 6.40 2.43 12.10
N PHE A 76 5.35 1.61 12.07
CA PHE A 76 4.04 1.98 12.56
C PHE A 76 3.48 0.88 13.45
N ARG A 77 2.82 1.27 14.53
CA ARG A 77 2.18 0.34 15.47
C ARG A 77 0.78 0.85 15.75
N VAL A 78 -0.20 0.00 15.56
CA VAL A 78 -1.58 0.26 15.98
C VAL A 78 -1.69 -0.16 17.45
N PRO A 79 -2.06 0.73 18.39
CA PRO A 79 -2.04 0.43 19.83
C PRO A 79 -2.81 -0.85 20.22
N ASN A 80 -3.95 -1.09 19.59
CA ASN A 80 -4.80 -2.26 19.88
C ASN A 80 -4.38 -3.53 19.13
N LEU A 81 -3.33 -3.46 18.30
CA LEU A 81 -2.83 -4.58 17.49
C LEU A 81 -1.29 -4.67 17.63
N PRO A 82 -0.74 -4.80 18.85
CA PRO A 82 0.69 -4.67 19.11
C PRO A 82 1.55 -5.76 18.45
N ALA A 83 0.96 -6.90 18.10
CA ALA A 83 1.63 -8.00 17.42
C ALA A 83 1.93 -7.71 15.93
N PHE A 84 1.27 -6.70 15.33
CA PHE A 84 1.48 -6.37 13.93
C PHE A 84 2.74 -5.50 13.77
N ALA A 85 3.78 -6.09 13.16
CA ALA A 85 4.98 -5.37 12.73
C ALA A 85 4.71 -4.67 11.39
N LEU A 86 4.22 -3.43 11.46
CA LEU A 86 3.87 -2.63 10.30
C LEU A 86 4.87 -1.50 10.05
N GLU A 87 4.88 -1.05 8.81
CA GLU A 87 5.48 0.19 8.36
C GLU A 87 4.44 0.97 7.54
N CYS A 88 4.62 2.28 7.46
CA CYS A 88 3.79 3.14 6.64
C CYS A 88 4.63 4.15 5.85
N PHE A 89 4.18 4.45 4.63
CA PHE A 89 4.68 5.56 3.83
C PHE A 89 3.49 6.41 3.34
N PRO A 90 3.67 7.72 3.13
CA PRO A 90 2.59 8.60 2.67
C PRO A 90 2.05 8.18 1.31
N ASN A 91 0.79 8.49 1.01
CA ASN A 91 0.20 8.18 -0.30
C ASN A 91 -0.43 9.39 -1.00
N ARG A 92 0.14 9.75 -2.17
CA ARG A 92 -0.32 10.88 -3.01
C ARG A 92 -0.42 12.18 -2.19
N ASP A 93 -1.32 13.08 -2.60
CA ASP A 93 -1.57 14.34 -1.91
C ASP A 93 -2.62 14.15 -0.80
N SER A 94 -2.21 14.39 0.45
CA SER A 94 -3.08 14.39 1.62
C SER A 94 -3.76 15.76 1.85
N LEU A 95 -3.23 16.86 1.31
CA LEU A 95 -3.75 18.21 1.58
C LEU A 95 -5.15 18.42 1.03
N VAL A 96 -5.50 17.76 -0.06
CA VAL A 96 -6.87 17.76 -0.63
C VAL A 96 -7.93 17.32 0.40
N TYR A 97 -7.54 16.52 1.40
CA TYR A 97 -8.45 16.09 2.46
C TYR A 97 -8.67 17.16 3.53
N GLY A 98 -7.78 18.14 3.65
CA GLY A 98 -8.03 19.35 4.45
C GLY A 98 -9.24 20.10 3.93
N GLU A 99 -9.28 20.34 2.62
CA GLU A 99 -10.40 20.99 1.94
C GLU A 99 -11.65 20.11 1.99
N HIS A 100 -11.57 18.84 1.55
CA HIS A 100 -12.73 17.95 1.48
C HIS A 100 -13.40 17.69 2.83
N TYR A 101 -12.63 17.70 3.93
CA TYR A 101 -13.16 17.45 5.27
C TYR A 101 -13.41 18.73 6.05
N GLY A 102 -13.13 19.91 5.49
CA GLY A 102 -13.34 21.20 6.17
C GLY A 102 -12.42 21.42 7.37
N ILE A 103 -11.20 20.86 7.34
CA ILE A 103 -10.23 20.93 8.45
C ILE A 103 -8.93 21.67 8.08
N GLU A 104 -8.81 22.18 6.85
CA GLU A 104 -7.60 22.85 6.34
C GLU A 104 -7.10 23.97 7.25
N SER A 105 -8.01 24.81 7.73
CA SER A 105 -7.72 26.01 8.52
C SER A 105 -7.44 25.74 10.00
N GLU A 106 -7.73 24.53 10.49
CA GLU A 106 -7.61 24.17 11.91
C GLU A 106 -6.59 23.05 12.18
N ALA A 107 -6.41 22.13 11.24
CA ALA A 107 -5.51 21.00 11.40
C ALA A 107 -4.06 21.42 11.17
N THR A 108 -3.18 21.12 12.11
CA THR A 108 -1.72 21.21 11.97
C THR A 108 -1.15 19.95 11.33
N THR A 109 -1.86 18.84 11.36
CA THR A 109 -1.45 17.57 10.75
C THR A 109 -2.57 16.98 9.90
N ILE A 110 -2.28 16.66 8.64
CA ILE A 110 -3.18 16.01 7.68
C ILE A 110 -2.34 14.98 6.92
N PHE A 111 -2.51 13.71 7.26
CA PHE A 111 -1.69 12.62 6.73
C PHE A 111 -2.54 11.44 6.28
N ARG A 112 -2.24 10.92 5.10
CA ARG A 112 -2.70 9.60 4.65
C ARG A 112 -1.52 8.74 4.22
N GLY A 113 -1.55 7.49 4.64
CA GLY A 113 -0.48 6.54 4.39
C GLY A 113 -0.97 5.16 4.00
N THR A 114 -0.08 4.43 3.35
CA THR A 114 -0.26 3.02 2.99
C THR A 114 0.48 2.15 4.00
N LEU A 115 -0.18 1.11 4.51
CA LEU A 115 0.40 0.13 5.41
C LEU A 115 1.03 -1.03 4.64
N ARG A 116 2.19 -1.48 5.13
CA ARG A 116 2.88 -2.71 4.73
C ARG A 116 3.45 -3.41 5.96
N TYR A 117 3.81 -4.69 5.83
CA TYR A 117 4.62 -5.35 6.84
C TYR A 117 6.06 -4.82 6.79
N GLU A 118 6.72 -4.78 7.95
CA GLU A 118 8.08 -4.27 8.05
C GLU A 118 9.06 -4.99 7.11
N GLY A 119 9.91 -4.22 6.45
CA GLY A 119 10.93 -4.71 5.52
C GLY A 119 10.51 -4.65 4.06
N PHE A 120 9.22 -4.53 3.77
CA PHE A 120 8.70 -4.41 2.40
C PHE A 120 9.33 -3.21 1.67
N SER A 121 9.25 -2.01 2.24
CA SER A 121 9.64 -0.76 1.56
C SER A 121 11.14 -0.70 1.35
N MET A 122 11.95 -1.20 2.29
CA MET A 122 13.40 -1.29 2.09
C MET A 122 13.76 -2.21 0.90
N ILE A 123 13.08 -3.36 0.74
CA ILE A 123 13.31 -4.24 -0.42
C ILE A 123 12.85 -3.54 -1.70
N MET A 124 11.64 -2.97 -1.71
CA MET A 124 11.09 -2.29 -2.88
C MET A 124 11.91 -1.06 -3.30
N ALA A 125 12.43 -0.28 -2.34
CA ALA A 125 13.35 0.84 -2.62
C ALA A 125 14.64 0.34 -3.30
N THR A 126 15.17 -0.79 -2.84
CA THR A 126 16.36 -1.41 -3.43
C THR A 126 16.11 -1.89 -4.84
N LEU A 127 15.02 -2.62 -5.08
CA LEU A 127 14.61 -3.05 -6.42
C LEU A 127 14.41 -1.86 -7.36
N SER A 128 13.80 -0.77 -6.86
CA SER A 128 13.64 0.47 -7.64
C SER A 128 14.98 1.08 -8.02
N LYS A 129 15.93 1.19 -7.08
CA LYS A 129 17.27 1.76 -7.34
C LYS A 129 18.11 0.93 -8.30
N LEU A 130 17.91 -0.38 -8.31
CA LEU A 130 18.55 -1.31 -9.26
C LEU A 130 17.93 -1.23 -10.67
N GLY A 131 16.72 -0.67 -10.81
CA GLY A 131 16.03 -0.52 -12.10
C GLY A 131 15.03 -1.65 -12.42
N PHE A 132 14.61 -2.44 -11.42
CA PHE A 132 13.57 -3.48 -11.63
C PHE A 132 12.21 -2.90 -12.03
N PHE A 133 12.00 -1.61 -11.81
CA PHE A 133 10.76 -0.91 -12.13
C PHE A 133 10.92 0.09 -13.29
N ASP A 134 12.00 -0.03 -14.06
CA ASP A 134 12.21 0.78 -15.26
C ASP A 134 11.22 0.36 -16.35
N SER A 135 10.36 1.31 -16.76
CA SER A 135 9.31 1.08 -17.76
C SER A 135 9.74 1.38 -19.20
N GLU A 136 10.93 1.93 -19.39
CA GLU A 136 11.49 2.14 -20.73
C GLU A 136 11.76 0.80 -21.42
N ALA A 137 11.65 0.79 -22.74
CA ALA A 137 11.92 -0.40 -23.53
C ALA A 137 13.37 -0.83 -23.30
N ASN A 138 13.57 -2.04 -22.78
CA ASN A 138 14.91 -2.56 -22.55
C ASN A 138 15.48 -3.04 -23.90
N GLN A 139 16.68 -2.60 -24.25
CA GLN A 139 17.31 -2.94 -25.54
C GLN A 139 17.45 -4.46 -25.71
N VAL A 140 17.78 -5.19 -24.65
CA VAL A 140 17.94 -6.65 -24.68
C VAL A 140 16.61 -7.33 -25.02
N LEU A 141 15.51 -6.88 -24.38
CA LEU A 141 14.15 -7.39 -24.65
C LEU A 141 13.60 -6.95 -26.02
N SER A 142 14.07 -5.82 -26.56
CA SER A 142 13.56 -5.23 -27.81
C SER A 142 14.21 -5.81 -29.08
N THR A 143 15.30 -6.57 -28.95
CA THR A 143 16.06 -7.12 -30.09
C THR A 143 15.40 -8.30 -30.79
N GLY A 144 14.26 -8.80 -30.30
CA GLY A 144 13.57 -9.99 -30.83
C GLY A 144 14.28 -11.33 -30.53
N LYS A 145 15.45 -11.29 -29.86
CA LYS A 145 16.12 -12.47 -29.34
C LYS A 145 15.41 -12.95 -28.07
N ARG A 146 15.21 -14.25 -27.96
CA ARG A 146 14.71 -14.85 -26.71
C ARG A 146 15.83 -14.82 -25.69
N ILE A 147 15.57 -14.20 -24.53
CA ILE A 147 16.50 -14.15 -23.41
C ILE A 147 15.88 -14.82 -22.19
N THR A 148 16.73 -15.33 -21.30
CA THR A 148 16.30 -15.90 -20.04
C THR A 148 16.17 -14.82 -18.95
N PHE A 149 15.43 -15.12 -17.87
CA PHE A 149 15.40 -14.24 -16.71
C PHE A 149 16.80 -14.03 -16.10
N GLY A 150 17.63 -15.08 -16.04
CA GLY A 150 19.02 -14.97 -15.60
C GLY A 150 19.87 -14.01 -16.45
N ALA A 151 19.69 -14.02 -17.78
CA ALA A 151 20.33 -13.05 -18.68
C ALA A 151 19.82 -11.62 -18.44
N LEU A 152 18.51 -11.45 -18.22
CA LEU A 152 17.92 -10.14 -17.88
C LEU A 152 18.43 -9.62 -16.55
N LEU A 153 18.49 -10.46 -15.51
CA LEU A 153 19.05 -10.13 -14.20
C LEU A 153 20.51 -9.66 -14.31
N SER A 154 21.31 -10.37 -15.12
CA SER A 154 22.70 -9.97 -15.39
C SER A 154 22.76 -8.59 -16.05
N ASN A 155 21.89 -8.29 -17.01
CA ASN A 155 21.80 -6.96 -17.62
C ASN A 155 21.43 -5.87 -16.61
N ILE A 156 20.53 -6.16 -15.66
CA ILE A 156 20.11 -5.21 -14.62
C ILE A 156 21.26 -4.89 -13.66
N LEU A 157 21.99 -5.91 -13.19
CA LEU A 157 23.02 -5.73 -12.15
C LEU A 157 24.42 -5.41 -12.69
N ASN A 158 24.69 -5.64 -13.98
CA ASN A 158 26.00 -5.42 -14.60
C ASN A 158 26.11 -4.13 -15.43
N LYS A 159 25.27 -3.11 -15.15
CA LYS A 159 25.27 -1.81 -15.86
C LYS A 159 26.65 -1.14 -15.98
N ASP A 160 27.59 -1.44 -15.06
CA ASP A 160 28.95 -0.86 -15.01
C ASP A 160 30.11 -1.89 -15.11
N ALA A 161 29.85 -3.16 -15.44
CA ALA A 161 30.93 -4.16 -15.52
C ALA A 161 31.45 -4.30 -16.96
N ASP A 162 32.66 -3.79 -17.20
CA ASP A 162 33.32 -3.80 -18.52
C ASP A 162 33.83 -5.19 -18.95
N ASN A 163 33.88 -6.19 -18.07
CA ASN A 163 34.19 -7.58 -18.43
C ASN A 163 33.83 -8.47 -17.23
N GLU A 164 33.42 -9.71 -17.53
CA GLU A 164 33.05 -10.80 -16.60
C GLU A 164 31.56 -10.86 -16.22
N SER A 165 30.79 -11.50 -17.11
CA SER A 165 29.45 -12.02 -16.83
C SER A 165 29.57 -13.37 -16.10
N GLU A 166 29.96 -13.35 -14.82
CA GLU A 166 29.74 -14.55 -14.00
C GLU A 166 28.24 -14.79 -13.84
N PRO A 167 27.77 -16.06 -13.95
CA PRO A 167 26.36 -16.36 -13.78
C PRO A 167 25.86 -15.98 -12.38
N LEU A 168 24.82 -15.15 -12.31
CA LEU A 168 24.13 -14.79 -11.08
C LEU A 168 23.20 -15.92 -10.62
N ALA A 169 23.77 -17.08 -10.30
CA ALA A 169 23.02 -18.31 -10.08
C ALA A 169 22.35 -18.39 -8.68
N GLY A 170 22.86 -17.66 -7.69
CA GLY A 170 22.42 -17.79 -6.29
C GLY A 170 22.42 -16.50 -5.48
N GLU A 171 21.76 -16.55 -4.31
CA GLU A 171 21.57 -15.40 -3.41
C GLU A 171 22.88 -14.73 -3.00
N GLU A 172 23.96 -15.51 -2.78
CA GLU A 172 25.24 -14.97 -2.35
C GLU A 172 25.88 -14.05 -3.39
N GLU A 173 25.89 -14.44 -4.66
CA GLU A 173 26.52 -13.66 -5.72
C GLU A 173 25.70 -12.42 -6.06
N ILE A 174 24.37 -12.57 -6.11
CA ILE A 174 23.45 -11.44 -6.27
C ILE A 174 23.65 -10.43 -5.13
N SER A 175 23.78 -10.91 -3.88
CA SER A 175 24.02 -10.04 -2.72
C SER A 175 25.37 -9.32 -2.82
N LYS A 176 26.46 -10.02 -3.18
CA LYS A 176 27.78 -9.39 -3.41
C LYS A 176 27.69 -8.29 -4.48
N ARG A 177 26.96 -8.53 -5.57
CA ARG A 177 26.77 -7.55 -6.63
C ARG A 177 25.99 -6.33 -6.15
N ILE A 178 24.91 -6.53 -5.40
CA ILE A 178 24.11 -5.43 -4.82
C ILE A 178 24.93 -4.60 -3.80
N ILE A 179 25.82 -5.24 -3.04
CA ILE A 179 26.77 -4.54 -2.15
C ILE A 179 27.74 -3.66 -2.96
N LYS A 180 28.30 -4.18 -4.06
CA LYS A 180 29.18 -3.42 -4.96
C LYS A 180 28.48 -2.19 -5.56
N LEU A 181 27.15 -2.24 -5.72
CA LEU A 181 26.31 -1.13 -6.16
C LEU A 181 25.96 -0.12 -5.03
N GLY A 182 26.58 -0.24 -3.86
CA GLY A 182 26.49 0.76 -2.77
C GLY A 182 25.42 0.49 -1.72
N HIS A 183 24.78 -0.68 -1.73
CA HIS A 183 23.77 -1.04 -0.73
C HIS A 183 24.39 -1.74 0.50
N SER A 184 23.74 -1.59 1.66
CA SER A 184 24.18 -2.26 2.90
C SER A 184 24.11 -3.78 2.77
N LYS A 185 24.94 -4.50 3.55
CA LYS A 185 24.94 -5.97 3.58
C LYS A 185 23.56 -6.57 3.92
N GLU A 186 22.84 -5.95 4.86
CA GLU A 186 21.51 -6.43 5.26
C GLU A 186 20.49 -6.24 4.14
N THR A 187 20.47 -5.05 3.55
CA THR A 187 19.57 -4.71 2.44
C THR A 187 19.84 -5.59 1.22
N ALA A 188 21.12 -5.79 0.88
CA ALA A 188 21.54 -6.64 -0.22
C ALA A 188 21.10 -8.09 -0.04
N ALA A 189 21.26 -8.66 1.16
CA ALA A 189 20.82 -10.03 1.44
C ALA A 189 19.30 -10.20 1.26
N LYS A 190 18.50 -9.27 1.79
CA LYS A 190 17.03 -9.31 1.66
C LYS A 190 16.56 -9.11 0.21
N ALA A 191 17.20 -8.20 -0.53
CA ALA A 191 16.91 -7.98 -1.95
C ALA A 191 17.30 -9.21 -2.79
N ALA A 192 18.49 -9.78 -2.58
CA ALA A 192 18.94 -10.98 -3.29
C ALA A 192 18.00 -12.17 -3.08
N LYS A 193 17.60 -12.43 -1.82
CA LYS A 193 16.59 -13.45 -1.49
C LYS A 193 15.27 -13.22 -2.22
N THR A 194 14.84 -11.96 -2.33
CA THR A 194 13.61 -11.60 -3.06
C THR A 194 13.74 -11.84 -4.56
N ILE A 195 14.88 -11.44 -5.16
CA ILE A 195 15.19 -11.64 -6.58
C ILE A 195 15.16 -13.13 -6.94
N VAL A 196 15.81 -13.96 -6.13
CA VAL A 196 15.80 -15.43 -6.31
C VAL A 196 14.40 -16.02 -6.12
N PHE A 197 13.68 -15.60 -5.07
CA PHE A 197 12.30 -16.06 -4.83
C PHE A 197 11.37 -15.76 -6.02
N LEU A 198 11.51 -14.58 -6.63
CA LEU A 198 10.74 -14.19 -7.80
C LEU A 198 11.12 -15.00 -9.06
N GLY A 199 12.27 -15.69 -9.08
CA GLY A 199 12.72 -16.48 -10.22
C GLY A 199 13.56 -15.72 -11.23
N PHE A 200 14.12 -14.56 -10.86
CA PHE A 200 14.98 -13.79 -11.76
C PHE A 200 16.30 -14.50 -12.12
N ASN A 201 16.72 -15.50 -11.33
CA ASN A 201 17.90 -16.33 -11.61
C ASN A 201 17.56 -17.60 -12.40
N GLU A 202 16.31 -17.79 -12.83
CA GLU A 202 15.91 -18.96 -13.61
C GLU A 202 16.36 -18.82 -15.09
N GLU A 203 16.77 -19.93 -15.71
CA GLU A 203 17.09 -20.00 -17.15
C GLU A 203 15.84 -20.12 -18.05
N ARG A 204 14.68 -19.75 -17.51
CA ARG A 204 13.42 -19.71 -18.23
C ARG A 204 13.36 -18.47 -19.11
N GLU A 205 12.84 -18.62 -20.32
CA GLU A 205 12.66 -17.50 -21.26
C GLU A 205 11.69 -16.44 -20.71
N VAL A 206 12.05 -15.16 -20.88
CA VAL A 206 11.16 -14.03 -20.61
C VAL A 206 10.03 -14.04 -21.64
N PRO A 207 8.74 -13.96 -21.23
CA PRO A 207 7.62 -13.93 -22.17
C PRO A 207 7.74 -12.80 -23.18
N SER A 208 7.40 -13.07 -24.45
CA SER A 208 7.47 -12.08 -25.54
C SER A 208 6.55 -10.87 -25.37
N LEU A 209 5.59 -10.93 -24.45
CA LEU A 209 4.72 -9.82 -24.09
C LEU A 209 5.42 -8.76 -23.22
N CYS A 210 6.51 -9.13 -22.53
CA CYS A 210 7.27 -8.23 -21.67
C CYS A 210 8.19 -7.36 -22.52
N LYS A 211 7.99 -6.04 -22.51
CA LYS A 211 8.78 -5.09 -23.32
C LYS A 211 9.80 -4.31 -22.50
N SER A 212 9.62 -4.29 -21.18
CA SER A 212 10.45 -3.57 -20.22
C SER A 212 10.84 -4.47 -19.05
N VAL A 213 11.81 -4.01 -18.24
CA VAL A 213 12.15 -4.67 -16.98
C VAL A 213 10.95 -4.65 -16.04
N PHE A 214 10.21 -3.53 -16.01
CA PHE A 214 8.97 -3.41 -15.26
C PHE A 214 7.94 -4.49 -15.61
N ASP A 215 7.75 -4.80 -16.91
CA ASP A 215 6.81 -5.84 -17.33
C ASP A 215 7.24 -7.23 -16.86
N ALA A 216 8.55 -7.55 -17.00
CA ALA A 216 9.11 -8.81 -16.55
C ALA A 216 8.99 -8.97 -15.02
N THR A 217 9.25 -7.90 -14.26
CA THR A 217 9.06 -7.87 -12.81
C THR A 217 7.60 -8.06 -12.42
N CYS A 218 6.66 -7.37 -13.07
CA CYS A 218 5.23 -7.54 -12.81
C CYS A 218 4.78 -8.96 -13.08
N TYR A 219 5.24 -9.55 -14.19
CA TYR A 219 4.91 -10.92 -14.58
C TYR A 219 5.39 -11.95 -13.53
N LEU A 220 6.64 -11.85 -13.07
CA LEU A 220 7.16 -12.74 -12.02
C LEU A 220 6.46 -12.51 -10.66
N MET A 221 6.16 -11.25 -10.32
CA MET A 221 5.42 -10.93 -9.10
C MET A 221 3.98 -11.45 -9.12
N GLU A 222 3.30 -11.40 -10.26
CA GLU A 222 1.95 -11.95 -10.43
C GLU A 222 1.95 -13.47 -10.22
N GLU A 223 2.95 -14.17 -10.75
CA GLU A 223 3.10 -15.61 -10.61
C GLU A 223 3.48 -16.03 -9.17
N LYS A 224 4.50 -15.40 -8.59
CA LYS A 224 5.13 -15.87 -7.34
C LYS A 224 4.51 -15.28 -6.07
N LEU A 225 3.77 -14.18 -6.18
CA LEU A 225 3.12 -13.50 -5.05
C LEU A 225 1.60 -13.57 -5.13
N ALA A 226 1.04 -14.55 -5.86
CA ALA A 226 -0.37 -14.86 -5.81
C ALA A 226 -0.76 -15.55 -4.50
N TYR A 227 -2.04 -15.41 -4.11
CA TYR A 227 -2.64 -16.24 -3.07
C TYR A 227 -2.82 -17.67 -3.57
N SER A 228 -2.60 -18.65 -2.69
CA SER A 228 -2.69 -20.08 -3.00
C SER A 228 -3.55 -20.82 -1.98
N GLY A 229 -4.29 -21.82 -2.45
CA GLY A 229 -5.12 -22.68 -1.59
C GLY A 229 -6.09 -21.88 -0.72
N ASN A 230 -5.97 -22.05 0.59
CA ASN A 230 -6.84 -21.45 1.60
C ASN A 230 -6.21 -20.21 2.28
N GLU A 231 -5.20 -19.60 1.66
CA GLU A 231 -4.60 -18.37 2.18
C GLU A 231 -5.61 -17.21 2.16
N GLN A 232 -5.59 -16.41 3.22
CA GLN A 232 -6.50 -15.28 3.39
C GLN A 232 -5.75 -13.97 3.21
N ASP A 233 -6.39 -12.99 2.59
CA ASP A 233 -5.98 -11.60 2.69
C ASP A 233 -6.60 -10.94 3.95
N MET A 234 -6.19 -9.71 4.17
CA MET A 234 -6.57 -8.89 5.30
C MET A 234 -6.61 -7.43 4.86
N VAL A 235 -7.61 -6.68 5.34
CA VAL A 235 -7.67 -5.23 5.23
C VAL A 235 -7.55 -4.62 6.61
N LEU A 236 -6.54 -3.78 6.80
CA LEU A 236 -6.35 -2.99 8.02
C LEU A 236 -6.47 -1.50 7.68
N LEU A 237 -7.43 -0.83 8.31
CA LEU A 237 -7.64 0.61 8.24
C LEU A 237 -7.60 1.18 9.65
N HIS A 238 -6.84 2.25 9.85
CA HIS A 238 -6.71 2.93 11.12
C HIS A 238 -6.77 4.45 10.93
N HIS A 239 -7.65 5.10 11.68
CA HIS A 239 -7.78 6.55 11.74
C HIS A 239 -7.42 7.04 13.14
N GLU A 240 -6.73 8.18 13.21
CA GLU A 240 -6.59 8.96 14.42
C GLU A 240 -7.01 10.41 14.15
N VAL A 241 -7.86 10.95 15.03
CA VAL A 241 -8.35 12.33 14.97
C VAL A 241 -8.17 12.97 16.33
N GLU A 242 -7.31 13.98 16.41
CA GLU A 242 -7.12 14.75 17.64
C GLU A 242 -7.98 16.01 17.60
N VAL A 243 -8.81 16.18 18.63
CA VAL A 243 -9.80 17.25 18.73
C VAL A 243 -9.50 18.09 19.96
N GLU A 244 -9.36 19.40 19.77
CA GLU A 244 -9.21 20.39 20.83
C GLU A 244 -10.54 21.08 21.12
N PHE A 245 -10.99 21.03 22.37
CA PHE A 245 -12.15 21.77 22.87
C PHE A 245 -11.67 23.03 23.59
N LEU A 246 -11.84 24.20 22.95
CA LEU A 246 -11.29 25.48 23.42
C LEU A 246 -11.80 25.90 24.81
N GLU A 247 -13.09 25.69 25.08
CA GLU A 247 -13.71 26.09 26.35
C GLU A 247 -13.11 25.30 27.54
N SER A 248 -12.85 24.00 27.36
CA SER A 248 -12.33 23.14 28.42
C SER A 248 -10.81 22.94 28.36
N LYS A 249 -10.12 23.49 27.33
CA LYS A 249 -8.72 23.20 26.99
C LYS A 249 -8.38 21.71 26.93
N ARG A 250 -9.38 20.88 26.60
CA ARG A 250 -9.23 19.42 26.58
C ARG A 250 -8.88 18.98 25.17
N ILE A 251 -7.86 18.15 25.04
CA ILE A 251 -7.55 17.44 23.80
C ILE A 251 -8.05 16.00 23.96
N VAL A 252 -8.79 15.51 22.97
CA VAL A 252 -9.29 14.13 22.92
C VAL A 252 -8.79 13.49 21.64
N LYS A 253 -8.22 12.30 21.74
CA LYS A 253 -7.82 11.48 20.61
C LYS A 253 -8.90 10.45 20.31
N HIS A 254 -9.53 10.59 19.15
CA HIS A 254 -10.46 9.61 18.61
C HIS A 254 -9.71 8.66 17.69
N THR A 255 -9.95 7.36 17.84
CA THR A 255 -9.42 6.35 16.92
C THR A 255 -10.53 5.50 16.33
N ALA A 256 -10.36 5.08 15.07
CA ALA A 256 -11.23 4.12 14.39
C ALA A 256 -10.35 3.05 13.74
N THR A 257 -10.60 1.77 14.05
CA THR A 257 -9.85 0.66 13.48
C THR A 257 -10.77 -0.37 12.85
N LEU A 258 -10.57 -0.68 11.57
CA LEU A 258 -11.16 -1.83 10.90
C LEU A 258 -10.05 -2.86 10.64
N LEU A 259 -10.31 -4.10 11.02
CA LEU A 259 -9.48 -5.27 10.73
C LEU A 259 -10.40 -6.36 10.19
N GLU A 260 -10.37 -6.57 8.87
CA GLU A 260 -11.20 -7.56 8.17
C GLU A 260 -10.30 -8.63 7.54
N PHE A 261 -10.75 -9.89 7.57
CA PHE A 261 -10.07 -11.01 6.92
C PHE A 261 -10.94 -11.60 5.81
N GLY A 262 -10.29 -12.10 4.76
CA GLY A 262 -10.96 -12.91 3.75
C GLY A 262 -11.56 -14.16 4.39
N ASP A 263 -12.68 -14.64 3.88
CA ASP A 263 -13.32 -15.88 4.35
C ASP A 263 -13.47 -16.91 3.23
N ILE A 264 -13.62 -18.16 3.64
CA ILE A 264 -13.87 -19.30 2.75
C ILE A 264 -15.18 -19.91 3.19
N LYS A 265 -16.19 -19.88 2.31
CA LYS A 265 -17.51 -20.47 2.57
C LYS A 265 -17.84 -21.42 1.43
N ASN A 266 -18.18 -22.67 1.75
CA ASN A 266 -18.51 -23.71 0.77
C ASN A 266 -17.45 -23.88 -0.33
N GLY A 267 -16.16 -23.72 0.01
CA GLY A 267 -15.05 -23.78 -0.95
C GLY A 267 -14.85 -22.53 -1.82
N GLN A 268 -15.66 -21.48 -1.64
CA GLN A 268 -15.51 -20.20 -2.33
C GLN A 268 -14.82 -19.18 -1.42
N THR A 269 -13.69 -18.67 -1.89
CA THR A 269 -12.92 -17.62 -1.19
C THR A 269 -13.47 -16.24 -1.54
N THR A 270 -13.80 -15.45 -0.52
CA THR A 270 -14.10 -14.02 -0.67
C THR A 270 -13.04 -13.23 0.10
N THR A 271 -12.27 -12.42 -0.62
CA THR A 271 -11.20 -11.62 -0.01
C THR A 271 -11.75 -10.47 0.83
N ALA A 272 -11.03 -10.07 1.89
CA ALA A 272 -11.30 -8.86 2.66
C ALA A 272 -11.35 -7.64 1.75
N MET A 273 -10.43 -7.55 0.78
CA MET A 273 -10.44 -6.50 -0.23
C MET A 273 -11.75 -6.49 -1.05
N ALA A 274 -12.20 -7.65 -1.55
CA ALA A 274 -13.46 -7.71 -2.30
C ALA A 274 -14.67 -7.32 -1.46
N LYS A 275 -14.74 -7.75 -0.19
CA LYS A 275 -15.80 -7.37 0.74
C LYS A 275 -15.83 -5.85 0.97
N THR A 276 -14.70 -5.31 1.42
CA THR A 276 -14.56 -3.91 1.82
C THR A 276 -14.60 -2.90 0.67
N VAL A 277 -14.61 -3.37 -0.59
CA VAL A 277 -14.79 -2.53 -1.78
C VAL A 277 -16.17 -2.76 -2.41
N GLY A 278 -16.52 -4.02 -2.65
CA GLY A 278 -17.76 -4.39 -3.33
C GLY A 278 -19.01 -4.10 -2.52
N ILE A 279 -18.99 -4.34 -1.20
CA ILE A 279 -20.15 -4.10 -0.34
C ILE A 279 -20.46 -2.60 -0.23
N PRO A 280 -19.50 -1.68 0.04
CA PRO A 280 -19.76 -0.25 -0.02
C PRO A 280 -20.30 0.23 -1.38
N ALA A 281 -19.81 -0.33 -2.49
CA ALA A 281 -20.32 0.00 -3.82
C ALA A 281 -21.79 -0.43 -3.99
N ALA A 282 -22.13 -1.65 -3.55
CA ALA A 282 -23.50 -2.17 -3.57
C ALA A 282 -24.44 -1.35 -2.66
N ILE A 283 -23.97 -0.94 -1.48
CA ILE A 283 -24.70 -0.07 -0.58
C ILE A 283 -24.96 1.29 -1.23
N GLY A 284 -23.96 1.89 -1.88
CA GLY A 284 -24.15 3.13 -2.63
C GLY A 284 -25.24 3.02 -3.70
N ALA A 285 -25.24 1.92 -4.47
CA ALA A 285 -26.29 1.64 -5.45
C ALA A 285 -27.67 1.48 -4.80
N LEU A 286 -27.75 0.75 -3.68
CA LEU A 286 -28.99 0.55 -2.92
C LEU A 286 -29.57 1.88 -2.42
N LEU A 287 -28.74 2.74 -1.83
CA LEU A 287 -29.17 4.06 -1.35
C LEU A 287 -29.70 4.96 -2.46
N LEU A 288 -29.19 4.83 -3.68
CA LEU A 288 -29.69 5.55 -4.86
C LEU A 288 -31.03 4.98 -5.34
N ILE A 289 -31.16 3.64 -5.42
CA ILE A 289 -32.38 2.97 -5.89
C ILE A 289 -33.55 3.19 -4.92
N GLU A 290 -33.27 3.17 -3.62
CA GLU A 290 -34.27 3.46 -2.57
C GLU A 290 -34.56 4.96 -2.39
N ASP A 291 -33.96 5.81 -3.23
CA ASP A 291 -34.09 7.27 -3.19
C ASP A 291 -33.75 7.84 -1.78
N LYS A 292 -32.77 7.23 -1.09
CA LYS A 292 -32.27 7.72 0.21
C LYS A 292 -31.35 8.92 0.05
N ILE A 293 -30.62 9.00 -1.06
CA ILE A 293 -29.76 10.13 -1.43
C ILE A 293 -30.57 11.07 -2.32
N LYS A 294 -30.87 12.27 -1.82
CA LYS A 294 -31.70 13.25 -2.55
C LYS A 294 -30.87 14.21 -3.39
N THR A 295 -29.64 14.50 -2.96
CA THR A 295 -28.74 15.40 -3.70
C THR A 295 -28.45 14.83 -5.08
N ARG A 296 -28.38 15.71 -6.09
CA ARG A 296 -28.09 15.36 -7.49
C ARG A 296 -26.70 15.90 -7.88
N GLY A 297 -26.11 15.31 -8.92
CA GLY A 297 -24.79 15.68 -9.43
C GLY A 297 -23.72 14.64 -9.13
N VAL A 298 -22.44 15.05 -9.20
CA VAL A 298 -21.30 14.18 -8.90
C VAL A 298 -21.03 14.21 -7.40
N LEU A 299 -21.42 13.14 -6.71
CA LEU A 299 -21.31 13.05 -5.26
C LEU A 299 -20.10 12.21 -4.83
N ARG A 300 -19.64 12.50 -3.63
CA ARG A 300 -18.67 11.69 -2.87
C ARG A 300 -19.32 11.31 -1.54
N PRO A 301 -18.86 10.25 -0.85
CA PRO A 301 -19.38 9.86 0.47
C PRO A 301 -18.88 10.80 1.59
N LEU A 302 -19.00 12.11 1.38
CA LEU A 302 -18.66 13.16 2.32
C LEU A 302 -19.90 13.71 3.03
N GLU A 303 -21.04 13.68 2.36
CA GLU A 303 -22.32 14.14 2.89
C GLU A 303 -22.94 13.15 3.86
N ALA A 304 -23.54 13.66 4.94
CA ALA A 304 -24.17 12.86 5.99
C ALA A 304 -25.31 11.99 5.46
N GLU A 305 -26.06 12.48 4.47
CA GLU A 305 -27.10 11.71 3.78
C GLU A 305 -26.55 10.46 3.06
N VAL A 306 -25.25 10.43 2.73
CA VAL A 306 -24.60 9.27 2.11
C VAL A 306 -23.94 8.40 3.17
N TYR A 307 -23.03 8.97 3.97
CA TYR A 307 -22.16 8.15 4.82
C TYR A 307 -22.88 7.59 6.05
N LEU A 308 -23.88 8.27 6.62
CA LEU A 308 -24.59 7.76 7.80
C LEU A 308 -25.35 6.45 7.50
N PRO A 309 -26.29 6.41 6.53
CA PRO A 309 -26.98 5.17 6.24
C PRO A 309 -26.05 4.09 5.69
N ALA A 310 -24.98 4.48 4.98
CA ALA A 310 -23.98 3.51 4.51
C ALA A 310 -23.24 2.83 5.68
N LEU A 311 -22.84 3.58 6.70
CA LEU A 311 -22.19 3.03 7.90
C LEU A 311 -23.14 2.13 8.68
N ASP A 312 -24.42 2.49 8.81
CA ASP A 312 -25.43 1.66 9.48
C ASP A 312 -25.59 0.31 8.78
N ILE A 313 -25.69 0.31 7.44
CA ILE A 313 -25.82 -0.92 6.65
C ILE A 313 -24.52 -1.75 6.73
N LEU A 314 -23.33 -1.13 6.65
CA LEU A 314 -22.05 -1.82 6.81
C LEU A 314 -21.95 -2.53 8.16
N GLN A 315 -22.34 -1.85 9.25
CA GLN A 315 -22.35 -2.40 10.59
C GLN A 315 -23.33 -3.57 10.70
N ALA A 316 -24.53 -3.45 10.12
CA ALA A 316 -25.52 -4.52 10.07
C ALA A 316 -25.02 -5.74 9.26
N TYR A 317 -24.24 -5.51 8.20
CA TYR A 317 -23.60 -6.55 7.41
C TYR A 317 -22.39 -7.20 8.10
N GLY A 318 -21.96 -6.67 9.25
CA GLY A 318 -20.87 -7.22 10.07
C GLY A 318 -19.50 -6.57 9.85
N ILE A 319 -19.39 -5.57 8.96
CA ILE A 319 -18.16 -4.78 8.79
C ILE A 319 -18.14 -3.70 9.86
N LYS A 320 -17.36 -3.92 10.93
CA LYS A 320 -17.36 -3.08 12.13
C LYS A 320 -16.07 -2.28 12.27
N LEU A 321 -16.20 -0.99 12.57
CA LEU A 321 -15.10 -0.16 13.06
C LEU A 321 -15.06 -0.18 14.58
N MET A 322 -13.89 -0.49 15.14
CA MET A 322 -13.62 -0.33 16.57
C MET A 322 -13.26 1.13 16.83
N GLU A 323 -14.21 1.89 17.38
CA GLU A 323 -14.02 3.29 17.76
C GLU A 323 -13.59 3.41 19.23
N LYS A 324 -12.62 4.28 19.54
CA LYS A 324 -12.24 4.66 20.92
C LYS A 324 -12.03 6.17 21.01
N ALA A 325 -12.23 6.74 22.19
CA ALA A 325 -11.91 8.12 22.51
C ALA A 325 -11.12 8.15 23.83
N GLU A 326 -9.94 8.75 23.80
CA GLU A 326 -8.99 8.85 24.92
C GLU A 326 -8.60 10.31 25.16
#